data_AF-A0A0V8DY88-F1
#
_entry.id   AF-A0A0V8DY88-F1
#
_cell.length_a   1.000
_cell.length_b   1.000
_cell.length_c   1.000
_cell.angle_alpha   90.00
_cell.angle_beta   90.00
_cell.angle_gamma   90.00
#
_symmetry.space_group_name_H-M   'P 1'
#
loop_
_entity.id
_entity.type
_entity.pdbx_description
1 polymer ?
#
loop_
_entity_poly.entity_id
_entity_poly.type
_entity_poly.pdbx_seq_one_letter_code
_entity_poly.pdbx_strand_id
1 'polypeptide(L)'
;MAYNKKELETKVQTLGQLMEGHKYDEAWTLAGEISSIVKSNKDTMTGTEYEIVNDITKNFYGINRQLQSVNKRAFAMGKKAQAVQL
;
A
#
# COMPACT_ATOMS: atom_id res chain seq x y z
N MET A 1 -21.08 -8.61 11.84
CA MET A 1 -20.13 -9.73 12.08
C MET A 1 -18.84 -9.10 12.55
N ALA A 2 -18.26 -9.54 13.66
CA ALA A 2 -16.93 -9.07 14.07
C ALA A 2 -15.89 -9.54 13.03
N TYR A 3 -14.95 -8.68 12.68
CA TYR A 3 -13.87 -9.03 11.75
C TYR A 3 -12.93 -10.09 12.33
N ASN A 4 -12.29 -10.87 11.46
CA ASN A 4 -11.28 -11.84 11.88
C ASN A 4 -9.96 -11.12 12.14
N LYS A 5 -9.64 -10.89 13.42
CA LYS A 5 -8.41 -10.21 13.84
C LYS A 5 -7.13 -10.90 13.36
N LYS A 6 -7.05 -12.23 13.45
CA LYS A 6 -5.88 -13.00 13.02
C LYS A 6 -5.65 -12.90 11.51
N GLU A 7 -6.73 -12.88 10.75
CA GLU A 7 -6.67 -12.66 9.30
C GLU A 7 -6.18 -11.24 8.98
N LEU A 8 -6.69 -10.22 9.67
CA LEU A 8 -6.24 -8.84 9.49
C LEU A 8 -4.75 -8.68 9.82
N GLU A 9 -4.30 -9.23 10.95
CA GLU A 9 -2.87 -9.24 11.33
C GLU A 9 -2.00 -9.90 10.26
N THR A 10 -2.45 -11.05 9.73
CA THR A 10 -1.74 -11.76 8.65
C THR A 10 -1.65 -10.88 7.40
N LYS A 11 -2.76 -10.25 6.98
CA LYS A 11 -2.78 -9.33 5.82
C LYS A 11 -1.83 -8.15 6.02
N VAL A 12 -1.79 -7.56 7.22
CA VAL A 12 -0.87 -6.45 7.53
C VAL A 12 0.60 -6.89 7.49
N GLN A 13 0.92 -8.07 8.01
CA GLN A 13 2.28 -8.63 7.92
C GLN A 13 2.67 -8.93 6.47
N THR A 14 1.77 -9.51 5.67
CA THR A 14 1.99 -9.75 4.24
C THR A 14 2.17 -8.43 3.48
N LEU A 15 1.43 -7.37 3.82
CA LEU A 15 1.65 -6.04 3.25
C LEU A 15 3.09 -5.57 3.48
N GLY A 16 3.60 -5.72 4.71
CA GLY A 16 5.00 -5.42 5.05
C GLY A 16 5.99 -6.22 4.20
N GLN A 17 5.79 -7.53 4.07
CA GLN A 17 6.65 -8.40 3.26
C GLN A 17 6.64 -8.02 1.76
N LEU A 18 5.48 -7.66 1.21
CA LEU A 18 5.36 -7.18 -0.17
C LEU A 18 6.09 -5.84 -0.36
N MET A 19 6.01 -4.94 0.61
CA MET A 19 6.74 -3.67 0.60
C MET A 19 8.26 -3.89 0.64
N GLU A 20 8.75 -4.78 1.50
CA GLU A 20 10.17 -5.17 1.59
C GLU A 20 10.66 -5.83 0.29
N GLY A 21 9.82 -6.66 -0.33
CA GLY A 21 10.12 -7.31 -1.61
C GLY A 21 9.98 -6.41 -2.84
N HIS A 22 9.71 -5.11 -2.67
CA HIS A 22 9.43 -4.16 -3.76
C HIS A 22 8.25 -4.55 -4.68
N LYS A 23 7.32 -5.38 -4.19
CA LYS A 23 6.14 -5.86 -4.91
C LYS A 23 4.95 -4.89 -4.75
N TYR A 24 5.13 -3.67 -5.23
CA TYR A 24 4.22 -2.56 -4.92
C TYR A 24 2.82 -2.69 -5.52
N ASP A 25 2.65 -3.39 -6.65
CA ASP A 25 1.35 -3.61 -7.26
C ASP A 25 0.50 -4.62 -6.47
N GLU A 26 1.12 -5.70 -5.99
CA GLU A 26 0.50 -6.67 -5.08
C GLU A 26 0.17 -5.99 -3.73
N ALA A 27 1.12 -5.21 -3.20
CA ALA A 27 0.93 -4.44 -1.97
C ALA A 27 -0.24 -3.45 -2.09
N TRP A 28 -0.43 -2.81 -3.25
CA TRP A 28 -1.53 -1.89 -3.49
C TRP A 28 -2.90 -2.56 -3.36
N THR A 29 -3.03 -3.73 -3.97
CA THR A 29 -4.26 -4.52 -3.93
C THR A 29 -4.58 -4.94 -2.49
N LEU A 30 -3.59 -5.49 -1.77
CA LEU A 30 -3.75 -5.93 -0.39
C LEU A 30 -4.05 -4.77 0.57
N ALA A 31 -3.40 -3.61 0.39
CA ALA A 31 -3.71 -2.41 1.16
C ALA A 31 -5.18 -1.95 0.96
N GLY A 32 -5.72 -2.10 -0.26
CA GLY A 32 -7.13 -1.87 -0.55
C GLY A 32 -8.06 -2.76 0.25
N GLU A 33 -7.76 -4.07 0.31
CA GLU A 33 -8.52 -5.03 1.12
C GLU A 33 -8.47 -4.67 2.61
N ILE A 34 -7.29 -4.38 3.14
CA ILE A 34 -7.09 -3.97 4.54
C ILE A 34 -7.91 -2.70 4.84
N SER A 35 -7.84 -1.68 3.98
CA SER A 35 -8.61 -0.45 4.15
C SER A 35 -10.12 -0.71 4.17
N SER A 36 -10.61 -1.62 3.32
CA SER A 36 -12.02 -2.01 3.28
C SER A 36 -12.47 -2.68 4.59
N ILE A 37 -11.66 -3.61 5.11
CA ILE A 37 -11.92 -4.29 6.40
C ILE A 37 -11.98 -3.25 7.52
N VAL A 38 -10.97 -2.38 7.63
CA VAL A 38 -10.87 -1.36 8.67
C VAL A 38 -12.06 -0.40 8.64
N LYS A 39 -12.47 0.05 7.45
CA LYS A 39 -13.64 0.94 7.29
C LYS A 39 -14.95 0.26 7.68
N SER A 40 -15.13 -0.99 7.30
CA SER A 40 -16.37 -1.73 7.55
C SER A 40 -16.54 -2.15 9.01
N ASN A 41 -15.45 -2.15 9.79
CA ASN A 41 -15.44 -2.66 11.16
C ASN A 41 -15.01 -1.60 12.19
N LYS A 42 -14.99 -0.31 11.82
CA LYS A 42 -14.54 0.81 12.66
C LYS A 42 -15.15 0.80 14.06
N ASP A 43 -16.44 0.48 14.18
CA ASP A 43 -17.18 0.52 15.45
C ASP A 43 -16.92 -0.71 16.34
N THR A 44 -16.29 -1.74 15.79
CA THR A 44 -15.99 -3.01 16.48
C THR A 44 -14.51 -3.23 16.74
N MET A 45 -13.64 -2.51 16.04
CA MET A 45 -12.20 -2.49 16.29
C MET A 45 -11.90 -1.70 17.56
N THR A 46 -10.91 -2.15 18.33
CA THR A 46 -10.40 -1.28 19.40
C THR A 46 -9.72 -0.05 18.80
N GLY A 47 -9.77 1.08 19.49
CA GLY A 47 -9.21 2.35 18.99
C GLY A 47 -7.74 2.23 18.56
N THR A 48 -6.92 1.55 19.38
CA THR A 48 -5.50 1.33 19.10
C THR A 48 -5.27 0.44 17.87
N GLU A 49 -6.03 -0.65 17.69
CA GLU A 49 -5.90 -1.50 16.51
C GLU A 49 -6.28 -0.76 15.24
N TYR A 50 -7.39 -0.01 15.28
CA TYR A 50 -7.84 0.78 14.15
C TYR A 50 -6.76 1.79 13.73
N GLU A 51 -6.21 2.55 14.69
CA GLU A 51 -5.20 3.57 14.43
C GLU A 51 -3.95 2.98 13.79
N ILE A 52 -3.39 1.91 14.37
CA ILE A 52 -2.18 1.25 13.85
C ILE A 52 -2.38 0.80 12.40
N VAL A 53 -3.46 0.05 12.12
CA VAL A 53 -3.67 -0.52 10.78
C VAL A 53 -4.00 0.58 9.75
N ASN A 54 -4.81 1.56 10.15
CA ASN A 54 -5.17 2.69 9.29
C ASN A 54 -3.93 3.53 8.92
N ASP A 55 -3.03 3.78 9.88
CA ASP A 55 -1.82 4.57 9.65
C ASP A 55 -0.83 3.85 8.75
N ILE A 56 -0.61 2.54 8.95
CA ILE A 56 0.21 1.72 8.04
C ILE A 56 -0.32 1.83 6.61
N THR A 57 -1.63 1.67 6.43
CA THR A 57 -2.27 1.68 5.10
C THR A 57 -2.17 3.06 4.44
N LYS A 58 -2.40 4.13 5.20
CA LYS A 58 -2.24 5.52 4.73
C LYS A 58 -0.80 5.83 4.32
N ASN A 59 0.17 5.44 5.15
CA ASN A 59 1.59 5.66 4.89
C ASN A 59 2.03 4.92 3.63
N PHE A 60 1.61 3.66 3.47
CA PHE A 60 1.84 2.90 2.24
C PHE A 60 1.30 3.63 1.00
N TYR A 61 0.05 4.13 1.03
CA TYR A 61 -0.49 4.90 -0.09
C TYR A 61 0.30 6.17 -0.41
N GLY A 62 0.80 6.86 0.63
CA GLY A 62 1.68 8.01 0.47
C GLY A 62 2.97 7.64 -0.27
N ILE A 63 3.64 6.57 0.16
CA ILE A 63 4.86 6.05 -0.46
C ILE A 63 4.58 5.60 -1.90
N ASN A 64 3.52 4.85 -2.14
CA ASN A 64 3.20 4.34 -3.48
C ASN A 64 2.97 5.48 -4.48
N ARG A 65 2.32 6.58 -4.08
CA ARG A 65 2.19 7.77 -4.94
C ARG A 65 3.54 8.39 -5.29
N GLN A 66 4.48 8.44 -4.35
CA GLN A 66 5.83 8.94 -4.61
C GLN A 66 6.56 8.03 -5.60
N LEU A 67 6.48 6.71 -5.43
CA LEU A 67 7.05 5.73 -6.36
C LEU A 67 6.50 5.91 -7.78
N GLN A 68 5.19 6.04 -7.92
CA GLN A 68 4.55 6.27 -9.23
C GLN A 68 5.01 7.59 -9.86
N SER A 69 5.20 8.64 -9.06
CA SER A 69 5.77 9.92 -9.54
C SER A 69 7.21 9.78 -10.01
N VAL A 70 8.04 9.02 -9.30
CA VAL A 70 9.42 8.71 -9.72
C VAL A 70 9.40 7.90 -11.02
N ASN A 71 8.59 6.84 -11.10
CA ASN A 71 8.49 5.99 -12.29
C ASN A 71 8.11 6.78 -13.55
N LYS A 72 7.14 7.69 -13.44
CA LYS A 72 6.76 8.58 -14.55
C LYS A 72 7.91 9.46 -15.03
N ARG A 73 8.68 10.03 -14.10
CA ARG A 73 9.84 10.87 -14.41
C ARG A 73 10.96 10.06 -15.07
N ALA A 74 11.25 8.87 -14.53
CA ALA A 74 12.23 7.95 -15.12
C ALA A 74 11.84 7.54 -16.54
N PHE A 75 10.56 7.20 -16.77
CA PHE A 75 10.05 6.89 -18.10
C PHE A 75 10.22 8.07 -19.07
N ALA A 76 9.83 9.28 -18.67
CA ALA A 76 9.98 10.47 -19.50
C ALA A 76 11.46 10.76 -19.83
N MET A 77 12.37 10.57 -18.88
CA MET A 77 13.80 10.69 -19.10
C MET A 77 14.31 9.64 -20.08
N GLY A 78 13.89 8.38 -19.94
CA GLY A 78 14.22 7.30 -20.88
C GLY A 78 13.74 7.60 -22.30
N LYS A 79 12.54 8.17 -22.45
CA LYS A 79 12.04 8.62 -23.76
C LYS A 79 12.89 9.72 -24.37
N LYS A 80 13.33 10.71 -23.58
CA LYS A 80 14.26 11.74 -24.06
C LYS A 80 15.58 11.14 -24.51
N ALA A 81 16.13 10.20 -23.74
CA ALA A 81 17.38 9.53 -24.09
C ALA A 81 17.26 8.72 -25.40
N GLN A 82 16.17 7.99 -25.61
CA GLN A 82 15.91 7.26 -26.86
C GLN A 82 15.78 8.17 -28.09
N ALA A 83 15.36 9.41 -27.90
CA ALA A 83 15.20 10.37 -28.99
C ALA A 83 16.51 11.07 -29.40
N VAL A 84 17.62 10.83 -28.68
CA VAL A 84 18.93 11.37 -29.05
C VAL A 84 19.39 10.69 -30.34
N GLN A 85 19.65 11.49 -31.37
CA GLN A 85 20.36 11.07 -32.58
C GLN A 85 21.73 11.73 -32.55
N LEU A 86 22.79 10.91 -32.63
CA LEU A 86 24.20 11.32 -32.69
C LEU A 86 24.72 11.16 -34.13
#